data_AF-A0A8T6WGG3-F1
#
_entry.id   AF-A0A8T6WGG3-F1
#
_cell.length_a   1.000
_cell.length_b   1.000
_cell.length_c   1.000
_cell.angle_alpha   90.00
_cell.angle_beta   90.00
_cell.angle_gamma   90.00
#
_symmetry.space_group_name_H-M   'P 1'
#
loop_
_entity.id
_entity.type
_entity.pdbx_description
1 polymer ?
#
loop_
_entity_poly.entity_id
_entity_poly.type
_entity_poly.pdbx_seq_one_letter_code
_entity_poly.pdbx_strand_id
1 'polypeptide(L)'
;MFELRLDKLRDYLSSVYGAQVELRYVGELGKREAKKAKPEKKLKEFGYGIPYQVSFVVKGELKRIVLETMRPEGFGHQHFSDRAGILLWQHSAFNQLPRHVRSVDVGAFTEEGGL
;
A
#
# COMPACT_ATOMS: atom_id res chain seq x y z
N MET A 1 -7.63 -1.78 -15.13
CA MET A 1 -7.87 -2.18 -13.73
C MET A 1 -6.57 -2.78 -13.22
N PHE A 2 -5.95 -2.19 -12.20
CA PHE A 2 -4.63 -2.61 -11.73
C PHE A 2 -4.77 -3.77 -10.76
N GLU A 3 -3.95 -4.79 -10.92
CA GLU A 3 -3.94 -5.97 -10.06
C GLU A 3 -2.72 -5.89 -9.14
N LEU A 4 -2.94 -5.91 -7.82
CA LEU A 4 -1.83 -5.93 -6.86
C LEU A 4 -1.20 -7.33 -6.87
N ARG A 5 0.07 -7.39 -7.28
CA ARG A 5 0.87 -8.61 -7.29
C ARG A 5 1.69 -8.72 -6.00
N LEU A 6 1.51 -9.82 -5.27
CA LEU A 6 2.16 -9.98 -3.96
C LEU A 6 3.68 -10.12 -4.03
N ASP A 7 4.20 -10.73 -5.10
CA ASP A 7 5.64 -10.79 -5.37
C ASP A 7 6.22 -9.39 -5.53
N LYS A 8 5.56 -8.53 -6.32
CA LYS A 8 6.00 -7.14 -6.54
C LYS A 8 5.90 -6.30 -5.27
N LEU A 9 4.83 -6.45 -4.50
CA LEU A 9 4.69 -5.77 -3.20
C LEU A 9 5.81 -6.17 -2.24
N ARG A 10 6.15 -7.46 -2.16
CA ARG A 10 7.24 -7.93 -1.31
C ARG A 10 8.59 -7.36 -1.75
N ASP A 11 8.85 -7.34 -3.05
CA ASP A 11 10.10 -6.83 -3.61
C ASP A 11 10.24 -5.32 -3.35
N TYR A 12 9.16 -4.56 -3.56
CA TYR A 12 9.08 -3.13 -3.24
C TYR A 12 9.33 -2.86 -1.75
N LEU A 13 8.62 -3.56 -0.85
CA LEU A 13 8.84 -3.40 0.58
C LEU A 13 10.26 -3.81 1.00
N SER A 14 10.85 -4.81 0.33
CA SER A 14 12.24 -5.19 0.61
C SER A 14 13.22 -4.09 0.22
N SER A 15 12.95 -3.37 -0.88
CA SER A 15 13.68 -2.17 -1.28
C SER A 15 13.54 -1.04 -0.25
N VAL A 16 12.30 -0.69 0.12
CA VAL A 16 12.00 0.39 1.08
C VAL A 16 12.65 0.16 2.44
N TYR A 17 12.63 -1.07 2.95
CA TYR A 17 13.19 -1.40 4.27
C TYR A 17 14.67 -1.84 4.24
N GLY A 18 15.25 -1.97 3.04
CA GLY A 18 16.63 -2.40 2.82
C GLY A 18 16.94 -3.79 3.38
N ALA A 19 15.96 -4.70 3.38
CA ALA A 19 16.11 -6.08 3.85
C ALA A 19 14.96 -6.95 3.32
N GLN A 20 15.19 -8.27 3.29
CA GLN A 20 14.18 -9.22 2.85
C GLN A 20 12.91 -9.14 3.71
N VAL A 21 11.77 -8.99 3.05
CA VAL A 21 10.44 -8.95 3.65
C VAL A 21 9.73 -10.29 3.50
N GLU A 22 9.15 -10.77 4.60
CA GLU A 22 8.23 -11.91 4.61
C GLU A 22 6.79 -11.43 4.83
N LEU A 23 5.98 -11.42 3.77
CA LEU A 23 4.57 -11.05 3.84
C LEU A 23 3.80 -12.05 4.71
N ARG A 24 3.06 -11.54 5.70
CA ARG A 24 2.18 -12.32 6.59
C ARG A 24 0.71 -12.18 6.20
N TYR A 25 0.27 -10.97 5.86
CA TYR A 25 -1.11 -10.67 5.53
C TYR A 25 -1.20 -9.50 4.55
N VAL A 26 -2.13 -9.59 3.61
CA VAL A 26 -2.57 -8.50 2.73
C VAL A 26 -4.08 -8.62 2.59
N GLY A 27 -4.81 -7.59 2.98
CA GLY A 27 -6.27 -7.56 2.85
C GLY A 27 -6.84 -6.18 3.16
N GLU A 28 -8.12 -5.98 2.87
CA GLU A 28 -8.77 -4.69 3.10
C GLU A 28 -8.73 -4.30 4.58
N LEU A 29 -8.48 -3.02 4.82
CA LEU A 29 -8.45 -2.44 6.15
C LEU A 29 -9.80 -2.63 6.84
N GLY A 30 -9.78 -3.10 8.10
CA GLY A 30 -11.00 -3.35 8.88
C GLY A 30 -11.60 -4.75 8.72
N LYS A 31 -11.20 -5.54 7.71
CA LYS A 31 -11.51 -6.97 7.66
C LYS A 31 -10.57 -7.73 8.60
N ARG A 32 -11.10 -8.67 9.39
CA ARG A 32 -10.29 -9.45 10.34
C ARG A 32 -9.30 -10.35 9.60
N GLU A 33 -8.06 -10.40 10.08
CA GLU A 33 -7.09 -11.45 9.73
C GLU A 33 -7.73 -12.80 10.07
N ALA A 34 -8.30 -13.51 9.09
CA ALA A 34 -8.72 -14.88 9.29
C ALA A 34 -7.44 -15.68 9.59
N LYS A 35 -7.41 -16.38 10.74
CA LYS A 35 -6.23 -17.06 11.32
C LYS A 35 -5.49 -18.05 10.38
N LYS A 36 -5.97 -18.28 9.16
CA LYS A 36 -5.37 -19.13 8.12
C LYS A 36 -5.64 -18.65 6.67
N ALA A 37 -5.84 -17.36 6.43
CA ALA A 37 -5.91 -16.88 5.05
C ALA A 37 -4.49 -16.84 4.47
N LYS A 38 -4.15 -17.83 3.63
CA LYS A 38 -2.95 -17.71 2.79
C LYS A 38 -3.12 -16.46 1.94
N PRO A 39 -2.08 -15.62 1.81
CA PRO A 39 -2.18 -14.43 0.99
C PRO A 39 -2.43 -14.88 -0.48
N GLU A 40 -3.58 -14.50 -1.04
CA GLU A 40 -3.94 -14.85 -2.41
C GLU A 40 -2.98 -14.15 -3.38
N LYS A 41 -2.42 -14.89 -4.34
CA LYS A 41 -1.37 -14.38 -5.25
C LYS A 41 -1.71 -13.06 -5.95
N LYS A 42 -3.00 -12.75 -6.09
CA LYS A 42 -3.56 -11.62 -6.82
C LYS A 42 -4.84 -11.13 -6.12
N LEU A 43 -4.95 -9.82 -5.91
CA LEU A 43 -6.13 -9.20 -5.29
C LEU A 43 -6.93 -8.44 -6.36
N LYS A 44 -8.08 -9.01 -6.75
CA LYS A 44 -8.92 -8.53 -7.85
C LYS A 44 -9.71 -7.24 -7.55
N GLU A 45 -9.90 -6.92 -6.27
CA GLU A 45 -10.66 -5.72 -5.83
C GLU A 45 -9.73 -4.55 -5.44
N PHE A 46 -8.44 -4.61 -5.77
CA PHE A 46 -7.52 -3.53 -5.49
C PHE A 46 -7.82 -2.29 -6.35
N GLY A 47 -7.81 -1.10 -5.75
CA GLY A 47 -8.01 0.18 -6.44
C GLY A 47 -9.44 0.73 -6.45
N TYR A 48 -10.39 0.11 -5.74
CA TYR A 48 -11.74 0.67 -5.55
C TYR A 48 -11.83 1.78 -4.49
N GLY A 49 -10.70 2.24 -3.96
CA GLY A 49 -10.62 3.25 -2.90
C GLY A 49 -10.68 2.67 -1.48
N ILE A 50 -10.65 1.34 -1.34
CA ILE A 50 -10.54 0.68 -0.03
C ILE A 50 -9.05 0.50 0.29
N PRO A 51 -8.52 1.07 1.38
CA PRO A 51 -7.14 0.85 1.78
C PRO A 51 -6.90 -0.60 2.20
N TYR A 52 -5.69 -1.10 2.00
CA TYR A 52 -5.27 -2.44 2.38
C TYR A 52 -4.36 -2.39 3.59
N GLN A 53 -4.60 -3.24 4.59
CA GLN A 53 -3.61 -3.54 5.61
C GLN A 53 -2.61 -4.57 5.08
N VAL A 54 -1.33 -4.28 5.25
CA VAL A 54 -0.23 -5.18 4.92
C VAL A 54 0.58 -5.46 6.19
N SER A 55 0.61 -6.71 6.63
CA SER A 55 1.42 -7.17 7.77
C SER A 55 2.58 -8.00 7.25
N PHE A 56 3.80 -7.75 7.72
CA PHE A 56 5.00 -8.47 7.27
C PHE A 56 6.11 -8.48 8.32
N VAL A 57 7.05 -9.41 8.18
CA VAL A 57 8.26 -9.47 9.02
C VAL A 57 9.45 -8.94 8.23
N VAL A 58 10.23 -8.04 8.83
CA VAL A 58 11.48 -7.53 8.27
C VAL A 58 12.48 -7.32 9.39
N LYS A 59 13.73 -7.77 9.22
CA LYS A 59 14.78 -7.69 10.26
C LYS A 59 14.32 -8.28 11.62
N GLY A 60 13.49 -9.33 11.59
CA GLY A 60 12.94 -9.97 12.80
C GLY A 60 11.76 -9.24 13.45
N GLU A 61 11.37 -8.06 12.95
CA GLU A 61 10.27 -7.27 13.50
C GLU A 61 8.99 -7.45 12.68
N LEU A 62 7.85 -7.61 13.37
CA LEU A 62 6.53 -7.53 12.75
C LEU A 62 6.17 -6.06 12.49
N LYS A 63 5.96 -5.69 11.23
CA LYS A 63 5.45 -4.38 10.81
C LYS A 63 4.06 -4.51 10.21
N ARG A 64 3.28 -3.44 10.35
CA ARG A 64 1.96 -3.28 9.74
C ARG A 64 1.90 -1.90 9.09
N ILE A 65 1.46 -1.86 7.85
CA ILE A 65 1.28 -0.63 7.07
C ILE A 65 -0.09 -0.62 6.44
N VAL A 66 -0.51 0.56 5.99
CA VAL A 66 -1.69 0.74 5.15
C VAL A 66 -1.21 1.11 3.74
N LEU A 67 -1.68 0.38 2.75
CA LEU A 67 -1.48 0.65 1.33
C LEU A 67 -2.77 1.25 0.77
N GLU A 68 -2.70 2.48 0.30
CA GLU A 68 -3.83 3.22 -0.27
C GLU A 68 -3.50 3.64 -1.70
N THR A 69 -4.53 3.75 -2.55
CA THR A 69 -4.41 4.27 -3.91
C THR A 69 -5.49 5.29 -4.16
N MET A 70 -5.21 6.24 -5.06
CA MET A 70 -6.19 7.22 -5.47
C MET A 70 -6.58 6.99 -6.93
N ARG A 71 -7.86 6.66 -7.13
CA ARG A 71 -8.42 6.42 -8.45
C ARG A 71 -8.82 7.73 -9.13
N PRO A 72 -8.87 7.78 -10.47
CA PRO A 72 -9.54 8.88 -11.15
C PRO A 72 -11.03 8.92 -10.78
N GLU A 73 -11.48 10.04 -10.26
CA GLU A 73 -12.88 10.28 -9.92
C GLU A 73 -13.23 11.77 -10.05
N GLY A 74 -14.54 12.10 -10.04
CA GLY A 74 -14.97 13.50 -9.96
C GLY A 74 -14.48 14.15 -8.67
N PHE A 75 -14.32 15.47 -8.64
CA PHE A 75 -13.82 16.27 -7.50
C PHE A 75 -12.29 16.41 -7.38
N GLY A 76 -11.59 16.66 -8.50
CA GLY A 76 -10.17 17.04 -8.46
C GLY A 76 -9.21 15.87 -8.43
N HIS A 77 -9.68 14.66 -8.76
CA HIS A 77 -8.84 13.47 -8.94
C HIS A 77 -8.69 13.10 -10.42
N GLN A 78 -9.17 13.93 -11.34
CA GLN A 78 -9.23 13.59 -12.77
C GLN A 78 -7.85 13.50 -13.40
N HIS A 79 -7.04 14.55 -13.26
CA HIS A 79 -5.71 14.55 -13.86
C HIS A 79 -4.71 13.81 -12.97
N PHE A 80 -3.74 13.13 -13.58
CA PHE A 80 -2.74 12.37 -12.81
C PHE A 80 -1.90 13.28 -11.90
N SER A 81 -1.68 14.53 -12.31
CA SER A 81 -0.94 15.54 -11.52
C SER A 81 -1.66 15.90 -10.24
N ASP A 82 -2.99 16.01 -10.28
CA ASP A 82 -3.79 16.34 -9.09
C ASP A 82 -3.65 15.21 -8.06
N ARG A 83 -3.71 13.96 -8.56
CA ARG A 83 -3.54 12.79 -7.71
C ARG A 83 -2.14 12.67 -7.12
N ALA A 84 -1.11 12.91 -7.93
CA ALA A 84 0.26 12.93 -7.47
C ALA A 84 0.47 14.03 -6.41
N GLY A 85 -0.06 15.23 -6.62
CA GLY A 85 0.04 16.35 -5.68
C GLY A 85 -0.57 16.01 -4.31
N ILE A 86 -1.76 15.41 -4.29
CA ILE A 86 -2.42 14.98 -3.06
C ILE A 86 -1.58 13.94 -2.32
N LEU A 87 -1.12 12.89 -3.01
CA LEU A 87 -0.36 11.80 -2.39
C LEU A 87 1.01 12.27 -1.86
N LEU A 88 1.71 13.12 -2.61
CA LEU A 88 2.98 13.72 -2.18
C LEU A 88 2.80 14.63 -0.96
N TRP A 89 1.72 15.42 -0.95
CA TRP A 89 1.39 16.26 0.19
C TRP A 89 1.04 15.42 1.42
N GLN A 90 0.24 14.37 1.27
CA GLN A 90 -0.08 13.43 2.36
C GLN A 90 1.18 12.78 2.94
N HIS A 91 2.12 12.33 2.09
CA HIS A 91 3.38 11.76 2.53
C HIS A 91 4.18 12.73 3.42
N SER A 92 4.26 14.01 3.03
CA SER A 92 4.89 15.05 3.84
C SER A 92 4.11 15.38 5.12
N ALA A 93 2.79 15.53 5.02
CA ALA A 93 1.93 15.98 6.12
C ALA A 93 1.77 14.90 7.22
N PHE A 94 1.53 13.63 6.85
CA PHE A 94 1.37 12.53 7.82
C PHE A 94 2.60 12.33 8.70
N ASN A 95 3.77 12.78 8.22
CA ASN A 95 5.02 12.78 8.94
C ASN A 95 5.19 13.97 9.91
N GLN A 96 4.19 14.84 10.03
CA GLN A 96 4.21 16.01 10.93
C GLN A 96 3.02 16.05 11.90
N LEU A 97 1.97 15.27 11.62
CA LEU A 97 0.75 15.27 12.43
C LEU A 97 0.93 14.47 13.75
N PRO A 98 0.64 15.08 14.91
CA PRO A 98 0.67 14.39 16.19
C PRO A 98 -0.33 13.23 16.22
N ARG A 99 0.09 12.07 16.75
CA ARG A 99 -0.72 10.84 16.88
C ARG A 99 -1.15 10.21 15.55
N HIS A 100 -0.64 10.69 14.41
CA HIS A 100 -0.82 10.03 13.12
C HIS A 100 0.29 9.01 12.88
N VAL A 101 -0.04 7.92 12.18
CA VAL A 101 0.98 6.97 11.71
C VAL A 101 1.89 7.64 10.69
N ARG A 102 3.19 7.31 10.70
CA ARG A 102 4.15 7.87 9.75
C ARG A 102 3.88 7.32 8.35
N SER A 103 4.01 8.18 7.34
CA SER A 103 4.00 7.71 5.95
C SER A 103 5.31 7.00 5.66
N VAL A 104 5.21 5.79 5.10
CA VAL A 104 6.37 4.94 4.80
C VAL A 104 7.02 5.38 3.49
N ASP A 105 6.20 5.51 2.44
CA ASP A 105 6.64 5.93 1.11
C ASP A 105 5.43 6.39 0.28
N VAL A 106 5.67 6.96 -0.90
CA VAL A 106 4.67 7.32 -1.90
C VAL A 106 5.21 7.03 -3.30
N GLY A 107 4.38 6.43 -4.15
CA GLY A 107 4.79 5.99 -5.48
C GLY A 107 3.64 5.82 -6.45
N ALA A 108 3.91 5.14 -7.55
CA ALA A 108 2.95 4.87 -8.61
C ALA A 108 3.05 3.42 -9.07
N PHE A 109 1.92 2.87 -9.51
CA PHE A 109 1.92 1.55 -10.15
C PHE A 109 2.35 1.67 -11.60
N THR A 110 3.33 0.87 -11.98
CA THR A 110 3.70 0.66 -13.39
C THR A 110 2.66 -0.20 -14.11
N GLU A 111 2.66 -0.19 -15.44
CA GLU A 111 1.76 -1.04 -16.25
C GLU A 111 1.96 -2.54 -15.98
N GLU A 112 3.18 -2.93 -15.61
CA GLU A 112 3.49 -4.30 -15.22
C GLU A 112 3.03 -4.61 -13.78
N GLY A 113 2.51 -3.65 -13.01
CA GLY A 113 2.07 -3.84 -11.63
C GLY A 113 3.22 -3.89 -10.61
N GLY A 114 4.39 -3.33 -10.96
CA GLY A 114 5.41 -2.94 -10.00
C GLY A 114 5.01 -1.67 -9.24
N LEU A 115 5.43 -1.59 -7.98
CA LEU A 115 5.32 -0.41 -7.11
C LEU A 115 6.68 0.29 -7.01
#